data_AF-A0A6P0Y9N6-F1
#
_entry.id   AF-A0A6P0Y9N6-F1
#
_cell.length_a   1.000
_cell.length_b   1.000
_cell.length_c   1.000
_cell.angle_alpha   90.00
_cell.angle_beta   90.00
_cell.angle_gamma   90.00
#
_symmetry.space_group_name_H-M   'P 1'
#
loop_
_entity.id
_entity.type
_entity.pdbx_description
1 polymer ?
#
loop_
_entity_poly.entity_id
_entity_poly.type
_entity_poly.pdbx_seq_one_letter_code
_entity_poly.pdbx_strand_id
1 'polypeptide(L)'
;EIAFIVVPLFVPVAQQLGIDLVWYGVILGANLQASFLTPPFGFALFYLRGVAPPEVTTGEIYRGAIQFILLQLLVLVIIISFPGIVNFLPSLSR
;
A
#
# COMPACT_ATOMS: atom_id res chain seq x y z
N GLU A 1 -2.85 4.04 12.36
CA GLU A 1 -3.10 3.05 13.43
C GLU A 1 -2.42 1.72 13.18
N ILE A 2 -2.72 1.03 12.08
CA ILE A 2 -2.11 -0.28 11.74
C ILE A 2 -0.57 -0.24 11.82
N ALA A 3 0.07 0.79 11.24
CA ALA A 3 1.53 0.93 11.29
C ALA A 3 2.09 1.03 12.73
N PHE A 4 1.38 1.67 13.66
CA PHE A 4 1.82 1.78 15.06
C PHE A 4 1.79 0.45 15.81
N ILE A 5 0.98 -0.50 15.34
CA ILE A 5 0.91 -1.86 15.93
C ILE A 5 1.89 -2.78 15.20
N VAL A 6 1.88 -2.76 13.87
CA VAL A 6 2.67 -3.68 13.03
C VAL A 6 4.16 -3.37 13.08
N VAL A 7 4.57 -2.11 13.04
CA VAL A 7 6.00 -1.75 13.00
C VAL A 7 6.74 -2.20 14.26
N PRO A 8 6.31 -1.86 15.49
CA PRO A 8 7.02 -2.30 16.71
C PRO A 8 7.02 -3.83 16.90
N LEU A 9 5.98 -4.50 16.40
CA LEU A 9 5.83 -5.96 16.52
C LEU A 9 6.77 -6.71 15.56
N PHE A 10 6.89 -6.25 14.32
CA PHE A 10 7.58 -7.00 13.26
C PHE A 10 8.98 -6.49 12.94
N VAL A 11 9.32 -5.22 13.22
CA VAL A 11 10.69 -4.71 13.00
C VAL A 11 11.76 -5.50 13.75
N PRO A 12 11.60 -5.87 15.04
CA PRO A 12 12.60 -6.67 15.73
C PRO A 12 12.83 -8.04 15.06
N VAL A 13 11.77 -8.65 14.54
CA VAL A 13 11.84 -9.92 13.81
C VAL A 13 12.55 -9.71 12.46
N ALA A 14 12.21 -8.66 11.72
CA ALA A 14 12.86 -8.32 10.46
C ALA A 14 14.36 -8.07 10.64
N GLN A 15 14.77 -7.38 11.70
CA GLN A 15 16.18 -7.17 12.05
C GLN A 15 16.91 -8.48 12.38
N GLN A 16 16.29 -9.37 13.14
CA GLN A 16 16.86 -10.69 13.46
C GLN A 16 17.06 -11.56 12.21
N LEU A 17 16.18 -11.41 11.22
CA LEU A 17 16.27 -12.09 9.93
C LEU A 17 17.22 -11.37 8.94
N GLY A 18 17.81 -10.24 9.32
CA GLY A 18 18.69 -9.45 8.45
C GLY A 18 17.98 -8.77 7.27
N ILE A 19 16.67 -8.53 7.39
CA ILE A 19 15.87 -7.87 6.35
C ILE A 19 16.17 -6.37 6.34
N ASP A 20 16.34 -5.80 5.16
CA ASP A 20 16.48 -4.36 4.96
C ASP A 20 15.19 -3.63 5.42
N LEU A 21 15.32 -2.77 6.42
CA LEU A 21 14.21 -2.03 7.01
C LEU A 21 13.61 -0.97 6.08
N VAL A 22 14.39 -0.44 5.12
CA VAL A 22 13.89 0.47 4.09
C VAL A 22 12.96 -0.29 3.17
N TRP A 23 13.40 -1.45 2.67
CA TRP A 23 12.56 -2.32 1.84
C TRP A 23 11.30 -2.78 2.58
N TYR A 24 11.44 -3.19 3.84
CA TYR A 24 10.31 -3.57 4.70
C TYR A 24 9.31 -2.42 4.85
N GLY A 25 9.80 -1.21 5.15
CA GLY A 25 8.95 -0.02 5.29
C GLY A 25 8.22 0.34 3.99
N VAL A 26 8.89 0.23 2.84
CA VAL A 26 8.28 0.51 1.53
C VAL A 26 7.18 -0.50 1.19
N ILE A 27 7.40 -1.81 1.42
CA ILE A 27 6.37 -2.83 1.20
C ILE A 27 5.19 -2.62 2.13
N LEU A 28 5.45 -2.36 3.40
CA LEU A 28 4.39 -2.10 4.37
C LEU A 28 3.56 -0.88 3.96
N GLY A 29 4.21 0.21 3.56
CA GLY A 29 3.54 1.42 3.07
C GLY A 29 2.70 1.18 1.82
N ALA A 30 3.26 0.50 0.82
CA ALA A 30 2.55 0.16 -0.42
C ALA A 30 1.33 -0.74 -0.16
N ASN A 31 1.46 -1.73 0.73
CA ASN A 31 0.36 -2.61 1.09
C ASN A 31 -0.74 -1.89 1.88
N LEU A 32 -0.36 -1.03 2.84
CA LEU A 32 -1.31 -0.22 3.60
C LEU A 32 -2.06 0.77 2.69
N GLN A 33 -1.43 1.32 1.65
CA GLN A 33 -2.14 2.18 0.71
C GLN A 33 -3.24 1.41 -0.04
N ALA A 34 -2.98 0.18 -0.46
CA ALA A 34 -3.96 -0.65 -1.16
C ALA A 34 -5.17 -1.01 -0.27
N SER A 35 -4.97 -1.14 1.05
CA SER A 35 -6.06 -1.46 1.98
C SER A 35 -7.11 -0.34 2.10
N PHE A 36 -6.73 0.93 1.88
CA PHE A 36 -7.65 2.08 1.88
C PHE A 36 -8.64 2.08 0.71
N LEU A 37 -8.41 1.24 -0.30
CA LEU A 37 -9.26 1.11 -1.49
C LEU A 37 -10.09 -0.16 -1.50
N THR A 38 -10.00 -1.03 -0.49
CA THR A 38 -10.74 -2.29 -0.45
C THR A 38 -11.67 -2.32 0.77
N PRO A 39 -12.98 -2.59 0.62
CA PRO A 39 -13.87 -2.79 1.77
C PRO A 39 -13.39 -3.95 2.67
N PRO A 40 -13.48 -3.84 4.01
CA PRO A 40 -14.21 -2.85 4.82
C PRO A 40 -13.45 -1.55 5.11
N PHE A 41 -12.13 -1.50 4.86
CA PHE A 41 -11.27 -0.33 5.11
C PHE A 41 -11.20 0.66 3.95
N GLY A 42 -12.15 0.56 3.01
CA GLY A 42 -12.29 1.34 1.78
C GLY A 42 -12.70 2.80 2.00
N PHE A 43 -12.11 3.51 2.97
CA PHE A 43 -12.46 4.88 3.32
C PHE A 43 -12.41 5.81 2.11
N ALA A 44 -11.44 5.62 1.21
CA ALA A 44 -11.37 6.41 -0.02
C ALA A 44 -12.58 6.15 -0.93
N LEU A 45 -13.08 4.91 -1.01
CA LEU A 45 -14.28 4.58 -1.78
C LEU A 45 -15.55 5.17 -1.16
N PHE A 46 -15.68 5.10 0.16
CA PHE A 46 -16.82 5.68 0.87
C PHE A 46 -16.82 7.20 0.79
N TYR A 47 -15.64 7.83 0.86
CA TYR A 47 -15.47 9.26 0.63
C TYR A 47 -15.88 9.65 -0.79
N LEU A 48 -15.37 8.93 -1.81
CA LEU A 48 -15.75 9.16 -3.20
C LEU A 48 -17.26 8.98 -3.41
N ARG A 49 -17.87 7.97 -2.79
CA ARG A 49 -19.32 7.80 -2.85
C ARG A 49 -20.07 8.98 -2.21
N GLY A 50 -19.56 9.56 -1.13
CA GLY A 50 -20.18 10.70 -0.44
C GLY A 50 -20.20 11.99 -1.27
N VAL A 51 -19.24 12.17 -2.18
CA VAL A 51 -19.16 13.36 -3.07
C VAL A 51 -19.59 13.07 -4.50
N ALA A 52 -19.83 11.80 -4.85
CA ALA A 52 -20.20 11.39 -6.20
C ALA A 52 -21.62 11.87 -6.58
N PRO A 53 -21.80 12.41 -7.80
CA PRO A 53 -23.11 12.74 -8.35
C PRO A 53 -24.07 11.53 -8.38
N PRO A 54 -25.40 11.73 -8.35
CA PRO A 54 -26.38 10.64 -8.37
C PRO A 54 -26.28 9.71 -9.59
N GLU A 55 -25.74 10.22 -10.70
CA GLU A 55 -25.54 9.47 -11.94
C GLU A 55 -24.42 8.43 -11.81
N VAL A 56 -23.49 8.61 -10.87
CA VAL A 56 -22.37 7.69 -10.63
C VAL A 56 -22.79 6.65 -9.60
N THR A 57 -22.90 5.41 -10.05
CA THR A 57 -23.25 4.27 -9.21
C THR A 57 -22.07 3.82 -8.36
N THR A 58 -22.37 3.22 -7.20
CA THR A 58 -21.33 2.59 -6.36
C THR A 58 -20.52 1.53 -7.12
N GLY A 59 -21.17 0.83 -8.07
CA GLY A 59 -20.51 -0.17 -8.92
C GLY A 59 -19.45 0.42 -9.85
N GLU A 60 -19.68 1.62 -10.39
CA GLU A 60 -18.69 2.33 -11.23
C GLU A 60 -17.48 2.77 -10.43
N ILE A 61 -17.69 3.27 -9.20
CA ILE A 61 -16.61 3.62 -8.27
C ILE A 61 -15.76 2.38 -7.97
N TYR A 62 -16.40 1.25 -7.67
CA TYR A 62 -15.70 0.01 -7.35
C TYR A 62 -14.94 -0.55 -8.56
N ARG A 63 -15.50 -0.45 -9.76
CA ARG A 63 -14.82 -0.88 -10.98
C ARG A 63 -13.55 -0.08 -11.23
N GLY A 64 -13.60 1.25 -11.06
CA GLY A 64 -12.42 2.10 -11.15
C GLY A 64 -11.38 1.78 -10.08
N ALA A 65 -11.83 1.52 -8.85
CA ALA A 65 -10.95 1.14 -7.75
C ALA A 65 -10.21 -0.18 -8.01
N ILE A 66 -10.90 -1.20 -8.52
CA ILE A 66 -10.29 -2.51 -8.84
C ILE A 66 -9.14 -2.34 -9.83
N GLN A 67 -9.31 -1.52 -10.87
CA GLN A 67 -8.25 -1.27 -11.86
C GLN A 67 -7.01 -0.64 -11.19
N PHE A 68 -7.22 0.29 -10.26
CA PHE A 68 -6.13 0.90 -9.52
C PHE A 68 -5.47 -0.07 -8.53
N ILE A 69 -6.24 -0.90 -7.83
CA ILE A 69 -5.72 -1.94 -6.93
C ILE A 69 -4.84 -2.93 -7.72
N LEU A 70 -5.24 -3.33 -8.92
CA LEU A 70 -4.42 -4.20 -9.78
C LEU A 70 -3.07 -3.57 -10.10
N LEU A 71 -3.02 -2.26 -10.39
CA LEU A 71 -1.76 -1.54 -10.58
C LEU A 71 -0.92 -1.48 -9.31
N GLN A 72 -1.53 -1.26 -8.15
CA GLN A 72 -0.83 -1.28 -6.87
C GLN A 72 -0.25 -2.67 -6.55
N LEU A 73 -0.99 -3.73 -6.82
CA LEU A 73 -0.51 -5.10 -6.67
C LEU A 73 0.65 -5.40 -7.62
N LEU A 74 0.60 -4.91 -8.86
CA LEU A 74 1.71 -5.01 -9.79
C LEU A 74 2.97 -4.31 -9.25
N VAL A 75 2.82 -3.09 -8.73
CA VAL A 75 3.93 -2.35 -8.07
C VAL A 75 4.48 -3.13 -6.88
N LEU A 76 3.61 -3.71 -6.06
CA LEU A 76 4.01 -4.53 -4.91
C LEU A 76 4.82 -5.76 -5.34
N VAL A 77 4.36 -6.46 -6.38
CA VAL A 77 5.09 -7.61 -6.98
C VAL A 77 6.45 -7.19 -7.51
N ILE A 78 6.56 -6.03 -8.16
CA ILE A 78 7.83 -5.49 -8.64
C ILE A 78 8.79 -5.20 -7.48
N ILE A 79 8.32 -4.55 -6.41
CA ILE A 79 9.15 -4.23 -5.23
C ILE A 79 9.63 -5.52 -4.53
N ILE A 80 8.77 -6.53 -4.44
CA ILE A 80 9.12 -7.83 -3.85
C ILE A 80 10.14 -8.58 -4.71
N SER A 81 9.95 -8.57 -6.03
CA SER A 81 10.83 -9.29 -6.97
C SER A 81 12.19 -8.60 -7.16
N PHE A 82 12.22 -7.27 -7.03
CA PHE A 82 13.40 -6.43 -7.27
C PHE A 82 13.65 -5.48 -6.08
N PRO A 83 14.11 -5.99 -4.92
CA PRO A 83 14.29 -5.20 -3.71
C PRO A 83 15.27 -4.03 -3.88
N GLY A 84 16.23 -4.11 -4.81
CA GLY A 84 17.21 -3.04 -5.05
C GLY A 84 16.59 -1.70 -5.50
N ILE A 85 15.39 -1.72 -6.08
CA ILE A 85 14.72 -0.50 -6.59
C ILE A 85 14.47 0.51 -5.45
N VAL A 86 14.15 0.03 -4.25
CA VAL A 86 13.83 0.91 -3.12
C VAL A 86 15.03 1.69 -2.60
N ASN A 87 16.24 1.19 -2.88
CA ASN A 87 17.48 1.75 -2.37
C ASN A 87 18.09 2.79 -3.32
N PHE A 88 17.53 2.99 -4.52
CA PHE A 88 18.04 3.96 -5.49
C PHE A 88 18.09 5.38 -4.91
N LEU A 89 16.95 5.93 -4.47
CA LEU A 89 16.91 7.27 -3.89
C LEU A 89 17.71 7.38 -2.58
N PRO A 90 17.57 6.46 -1.59
CA PRO A 90 18.40 6.49 -0.39
C PRO A 90 19.91 6.47 -0.67
N SER A 91 20.35 5.77 -1.71
CA SER A 91 21.77 5.68 -2.07
C SER A 91 22.37 7.00 -2.56
N LEU A 92 21.55 7.91 -3.09
CA LEU A 92 21.99 9.25 -3.52
C LEU A 92 22.14 10.22 -2.34
N SER A 93 21.48 9.94 -1.22
CA SER A 93 21.51 10.79 -0.02
C SER A 93 22.51 10.35 1.05
N ARG A 94 23.17 9.19 0.87
CA ARG A 94 24.24 8.70 1.74
C ARG A 94 25.59 9.06 1.15
#